data_AF-F9YRR9-F1
#
_entry.id   AF-F9YRR9-F1
#
_cell.length_a   1.000
_cell.length_b   1.000
_cell.length_c   1.000
_cell.angle_alpha   90.00
_cell.angle_beta   90.00
_cell.angle_gamma   90.00
#
_symmetry.space_group_name_H-M   'P 1'
#
loop_
_entity.id
_entity.type
_entity.pdbx_description
1 polymer ?
#
loop_
_entity_poly.entity_id
_entity_poly.type
_entity_poly.pdbx_seq_one_letter_code
_entity_poly.pdbx_strand_id
1 'polypeptide(L)'
;MFKKHHLKIRLAFVVFLVLLLNKFLREGLDILNIEKAYIYYLLKIGAKTILFVLTLWLIKKNNFQTSNKNNIIITVVGIVIFCFSLFTIQKKIPSVISFDTNLLFLLSCLAVALFEELFFRVFIFNAFKRMGYKSFKLIVITSVVFGLAHLVNFFNADYEKFSVLNQVVFAFSIGLLLQSIYVRFKNITICIVVHTIINYFGTYKARLIHYNPLIENIHLESSYTFTDFIGTFLALIIITGIFILPISYLLQRRVN
;
A
#
# COMPACT_ATOMS: atom_id res chain seq x y z
N MET A 1 -17.72 26.51 -13.57
CA MET A 1 -16.34 26.34 -13.06
C MET A 1 -16.28 26.08 -11.54
N PHE A 2 -17.04 26.84 -10.72
CA PHE A 2 -17.07 26.76 -9.25
C PHE A 2 -17.34 25.35 -8.66
N LYS A 3 -18.29 24.55 -9.18
CA LYS A 3 -18.59 23.21 -8.64
C LYS A 3 -17.40 22.23 -8.63
N LYS A 4 -16.51 22.29 -9.64
CA LYS A 4 -15.33 21.40 -9.71
C LYS A 4 -14.25 21.80 -8.70
N HIS A 5 -14.11 23.10 -8.43
CA HIS A 5 -13.15 23.63 -7.47
C HIS A 5 -13.50 23.19 -6.04
N HIS A 6 -14.76 23.33 -5.64
CA HIS A 6 -15.22 22.84 -4.33
C HIS A 6 -15.05 21.32 -4.16
N LEU A 7 -15.25 20.54 -5.22
CA LEU A 7 -15.04 19.09 -5.17
C LEU A 7 -13.56 18.73 -4.97
N LYS A 8 -12.63 19.49 -5.58
CA LYS A 8 -11.18 19.30 -5.38
C LYS A 8 -10.75 19.60 -3.96
N ILE A 9 -11.18 20.73 -3.40
CA ILE A 9 -10.89 21.10 -2.02
C ILE A 9 -11.43 20.04 -1.06
N ARG A 10 -12.69 19.62 -1.25
CA ARG A 10 -13.31 18.58 -0.42
C ARG A 10 -12.56 17.25 -0.51
N LEU A 11 -12.15 16.83 -1.72
CA LEU A 11 -11.36 15.61 -1.89
C LEU A 11 -9.99 15.73 -1.19
N ALA A 12 -9.28 16.84 -1.39
CA ALA A 12 -7.99 17.08 -0.74
C ALA A 12 -8.11 17.05 0.78
N PHE A 13 -9.17 17.66 1.33
CA PHE A 13 -9.46 17.64 2.77
C PHE A 13 -9.75 16.21 3.28
N VAL A 14 -10.54 15.42 2.56
CA VAL A 14 -10.78 14.01 2.92
C VAL A 14 -9.50 13.19 2.87
N VAL A 15 -8.67 13.36 1.83
CA VAL A 15 -7.37 12.68 1.73
C VAL A 15 -6.49 13.08 2.91
N PHE A 16 -6.38 14.37 3.21
CA PHE A 16 -5.62 14.86 4.35
C PHE A 16 -6.10 14.25 5.68
N LEU A 17 -7.41 14.26 5.95
CA LEU A 17 -7.96 13.68 7.18
C LEU A 17 -7.72 12.18 7.30
N VAL A 18 -7.85 11.42 6.21
CA VAL A 18 -7.58 9.97 6.22
C VAL A 18 -6.11 9.69 6.46
N LEU A 19 -5.20 10.46 5.84
CA LEU A 19 -3.76 10.34 6.07
C LEU A 19 -3.38 10.74 7.50
N LEU A 20 -3.99 11.80 8.03
CA LEU A 20 -3.80 12.25 9.40
C LEU A 20 -4.28 11.20 10.41
N LEU A 21 -5.48 10.65 10.21
CA LEU A 21 -6.01 9.56 11.05
C LEU A 21 -5.11 8.32 10.97
N ASN A 22 -4.64 7.96 9.77
CA ASN A 22 -3.71 6.85 9.60
C ASN A 22 -2.39 7.07 10.35
N LYS A 23 -1.88 8.32 10.35
CA LYS A 23 -0.71 8.71 11.12
C LYS A 23 -0.97 8.59 12.63
N PHE A 24 -2.05 9.19 13.15
CA PHE A 24 -2.40 9.12 14.57
C PHE A 24 -2.61 7.70 15.06
N LEU A 25 -3.31 6.86 14.27
CA LEU A 25 -3.49 5.45 14.60
C LEU A 25 -2.16 4.72 14.69
N ARG A 26 -1.16 5.08 13.87
CA ARG A 26 0.18 4.50 13.94
C ARG A 26 0.95 5.00 15.16
N GLU A 27 1.02 6.31 15.37
CA GLU A 27 1.72 6.90 16.53
C GLU A 27 1.13 6.40 17.86
N GLY A 28 -0.19 6.22 17.93
CA GLY A 28 -0.84 5.59 19.08
C GLY A 28 -0.37 4.16 19.35
N LEU A 29 -0.03 3.37 18.32
CA LEU A 29 0.56 2.05 18.52
C LEU A 29 1.99 2.13 19.06
N ASP A 30 2.76 3.10 18.56
CA ASP A 30 4.15 3.28 18.95
C ASP A 30 4.24 3.78 20.43
N ILE A 31 3.32 4.66 20.86
CA ILE A 31 3.22 5.15 22.26
C ILE A 31 2.91 4.03 23.26
N LEU A 32 2.13 3.02 22.85
CA LEU A 32 1.77 1.90 23.72
C LEU A 32 2.97 0.99 24.08
N ASN A 33 4.17 1.28 23.54
CA ASN A 33 5.43 0.57 23.78
C ASN A 33 5.26 -0.96 23.81
N ILE A 34 4.58 -1.47 22.79
CA ILE A 34 4.11 -2.86 22.76
C ILE A 34 5.30 -3.79 22.55
N GLU A 35 5.81 -4.36 23.64
CA GLU A 35 6.92 -5.31 23.61
C GLU A 35 6.60 -6.58 22.80
N LYS A 36 5.32 -6.96 22.75
CA LYS A 36 4.89 -8.20 22.08
C LYS A 36 4.46 -7.93 20.65
N ALA A 37 5.28 -8.35 19.69
CA ALA A 37 5.02 -8.22 18.25
C ALA A 37 3.61 -8.70 17.82
N TYR A 38 3.07 -9.74 18.44
CA TYR A 38 1.72 -10.23 18.13
C TYR A 38 0.62 -9.19 18.43
N ILE A 39 0.70 -8.49 19.57
CA ILE A 39 -0.28 -7.46 19.96
C ILE A 39 -0.20 -6.29 18.99
N TYR A 40 1.03 -5.89 18.63
CA TYR A 40 1.27 -4.82 17.67
C TYR A 40 0.56 -5.10 16.34
N TYR A 41 0.71 -6.30 15.78
CA TYR A 41 0.05 -6.63 14.52
C TYR A 41 -1.48 -6.73 14.64
N LEU A 42 -2.01 -7.24 15.75
CA LEU A 42 -3.46 -7.27 15.99
C LEU A 42 -4.06 -5.85 16.02
N LEU A 43 -3.43 -4.95 16.77
CA LEU A 43 -3.89 -3.56 16.83
C LEU A 43 -3.70 -2.83 15.49
N LYS A 44 -2.61 -3.09 14.78
CA LYS A 44 -2.40 -2.59 13.41
C LYS A 44 -3.49 -3.06 12.45
N ILE A 45 -3.89 -4.34 12.52
CA ILE A 45 -5.03 -4.85 11.74
C ILE A 45 -6.30 -4.09 12.12
N GLY A 46 -6.60 -3.94 13.40
CA GLY A 46 -7.76 -3.18 13.89
C GLY A 46 -7.79 -1.74 13.36
N ALA A 47 -6.66 -1.02 13.44
CA ALA A 47 -6.52 0.34 12.90
C ALA A 47 -6.80 0.40 11.38
N LYS A 48 -6.29 -0.57 10.61
CA LYS A 48 -6.55 -0.64 9.16
C LYS A 48 -7.99 -1.04 8.84
N THR A 49 -8.62 -1.87 9.65
CA THR A 49 -10.04 -2.20 9.53
C THR A 49 -10.92 -0.96 9.73
N ILE A 50 -10.60 -0.09 10.69
CA ILE A 50 -11.31 1.20 10.89
C ILE A 50 -11.23 2.05 9.62
N LEU A 51 -10.04 2.21 9.03
CA LEU A 51 -9.85 2.98 7.80
C LEU A 51 -10.54 2.35 6.59
N PHE A 52 -10.55 1.02 6.51
CA PHE A 52 -11.27 0.27 5.49
C PHE A 52 -12.79 0.50 5.58
N VAL A 53 -13.38 0.41 6.78
CA VAL A 53 -14.81 0.68 7.01
C VAL A 53 -15.16 2.14 6.70
N LEU A 54 -14.33 3.10 7.13
CA LEU A 54 -14.48 4.51 6.78
C LEU A 54 -14.47 4.71 5.25
N THR A 55 -13.56 4.02 4.55
CA THR A 55 -13.47 4.10 3.08
C THR A 55 -14.71 3.51 2.41
N LEU A 56 -15.24 2.37 2.88
CA LEU A 56 -16.50 1.81 2.38
C LEU A 56 -17.66 2.79 2.58
N TRP A 57 -17.74 3.43 3.74
CA TRP A 57 -18.75 4.46 4.02
C TRP A 57 -18.61 5.65 3.05
N LEU A 58 -17.38 6.13 2.81
CA LEU A 58 -17.11 7.22 1.86
C LEU A 58 -17.52 6.84 0.42
N ILE A 59 -17.23 5.61 -0.02
CA ILE A 59 -17.62 5.09 -1.34
C ILE A 59 -19.15 5.04 -1.47
N LYS A 60 -19.84 4.45 -0.48
CA LYS A 60 -21.30 4.33 -0.45
C LYS A 60 -21.96 5.71 -0.44
N LYS A 61 -21.49 6.62 0.42
CA LYS A 61 -21.98 8.01 0.52
C LYS A 61 -21.87 8.77 -0.80
N ASN A 62 -20.86 8.46 -1.62
CA ASN A 62 -20.65 9.12 -2.90
C ASN A 62 -21.23 8.35 -4.09
N ASN A 63 -21.90 7.21 -3.90
CA ASN A 63 -22.37 6.33 -4.99
C ASN A 63 -21.26 5.98 -5.99
N PHE A 64 -20.05 5.70 -5.50
CA PHE A 64 -18.94 5.27 -6.36
C PHE A 64 -19.04 3.78 -6.65
N GLN A 65 -18.83 3.42 -7.93
CA GLN A 65 -18.88 2.02 -8.36
C GLN A 65 -17.61 1.29 -7.93
N THR A 66 -17.79 0.25 -7.13
CA THR A 66 -16.78 -0.79 -6.86
C THR A 66 -16.91 -1.85 -7.93
N SER A 67 -15.87 -2.05 -8.74
CA SER A 67 -15.84 -3.18 -9.66
C SER A 67 -15.09 -4.33 -9.02
N ASN A 68 -15.81 -5.38 -8.68
CA ASN A 68 -15.18 -6.63 -8.29
C ASN A 68 -15.80 -7.77 -9.08
N LYS A 69 -15.32 -8.00 -10.31
CA LYS A 69 -15.61 -9.22 -11.08
C LYS A 69 -14.90 -10.41 -10.42
N ASN A 70 -15.31 -10.71 -9.20
CA ASN A 70 -14.70 -11.70 -8.35
C ASN A 70 -14.88 -13.06 -9.01
N ASN A 71 -13.75 -13.65 -9.40
CA ASN A 71 -13.71 -15.02 -9.85
C ASN A 71 -13.18 -15.84 -8.69
N ILE A 72 -13.90 -16.90 -8.30
CA ILE A 72 -13.47 -17.82 -7.25
C ILE A 72 -12.05 -18.31 -7.51
N ILE A 73 -11.67 -18.51 -8.78
CA ILE A 73 -10.32 -18.88 -9.20
C ILE A 73 -9.28 -17.86 -8.73
N ILE A 74 -9.53 -16.56 -8.91
CA ILE A 74 -8.59 -15.50 -8.47
C ILE A 74 -8.43 -15.51 -6.95
N THR A 75 -9.52 -15.76 -6.23
CA THR A 75 -9.49 -15.83 -4.77
C THR A 75 -8.68 -17.05 -4.30
N VAL A 76 -8.93 -18.22 -4.88
CA VAL A 76 -8.19 -19.46 -4.59
C VAL A 76 -6.70 -19.29 -4.91
N VAL A 77 -6.36 -18.75 -6.08
CA VAL A 77 -4.98 -18.46 -6.47
C VAL A 77 -4.32 -17.49 -5.48
N GLY A 78 -5.04 -16.44 -5.05
CA GLY A 78 -4.55 -15.51 -4.03
C GLY A 78 -4.23 -16.19 -2.69
N ILE A 79 -5.12 -17.08 -2.22
CA ILE A 79 -4.91 -17.87 -1.00
C ILE A 79 -3.69 -18.78 -1.13
N VAL A 80 -3.54 -19.47 -2.27
CA VAL A 80 -2.37 -20.32 -2.54
C VAL A 80 -1.08 -19.51 -2.52
N ILE A 81 -1.07 -18.33 -3.14
CA ILE A 81 0.08 -17.41 -3.12
C ILE A 81 0.40 -16.96 -1.70
N PHE A 82 -0.60 -16.63 -0.89
CA PHE A 82 -0.41 -16.26 0.52
C PHE A 82 0.18 -17.41 1.34
N CYS A 83 -0.33 -18.62 1.19
CA CYS A 83 0.19 -19.80 1.87
C CYS A 83 1.66 -20.06 1.48
N PHE A 84 1.96 -20.07 0.18
CA PHE A 84 3.33 -20.26 -0.31
C PHE A 84 4.29 -19.18 0.21
N SER A 85 3.83 -17.93 0.23
CA SER A 85 4.61 -16.79 0.72
C SER A 85 4.90 -16.91 2.21
N LEU A 86 3.90 -17.31 3.01
CA LEU A 86 4.02 -17.53 4.44
C LEU A 86 5.10 -18.58 4.75
N PHE A 87 5.04 -19.74 4.10
CA PHE A 87 6.07 -20.78 4.27
C PHE A 87 7.45 -20.33 3.78
N THR A 88 7.51 -19.56 2.70
CA THR A 88 8.78 -19.04 2.16
C THR A 88 9.46 -18.10 3.15
N ILE A 89 8.70 -17.17 3.74
CA ILE A 89 9.24 -16.23 4.74
C ILE A 89 9.54 -16.97 6.05
N GLN A 90 8.71 -17.92 6.48
CA GLN A 90 8.97 -18.71 7.69
C GLN A 90 10.33 -19.42 7.64
N LYS A 91 10.75 -19.90 6.46
CA LYS A 91 12.08 -20.52 6.26
C LYS A 91 13.24 -19.52 6.28
N LYS A 92 12.99 -18.23 6.06
CA LYS A 92 14.02 -17.18 5.95
C LYS A 92 14.20 -16.37 7.23
N ILE A 93 13.23 -16.41 8.15
CA ILE A 93 13.27 -15.66 9.40
C ILE A 93 13.89 -16.50 10.52
N PRO A 94 14.45 -15.85 11.56
CA PRO A 94 14.97 -16.55 12.73
C PRO A 94 13.90 -17.43 13.41
N SER A 95 14.30 -18.60 13.92
CA SER A 95 13.40 -19.59 14.53
C SER A 95 12.67 -19.08 15.78
N VAL A 96 13.18 -18.02 16.41
CA VAL A 96 12.53 -17.33 17.53
C VAL A 96 11.23 -16.62 17.13
N ILE A 97 11.04 -16.31 15.84
CA ILE A 97 9.79 -15.76 15.33
C ILE A 97 8.80 -16.90 15.08
N SER A 98 7.76 -16.96 15.90
CA SER A 98 6.70 -17.97 15.76
C SER A 98 5.94 -17.85 14.45
N PHE A 99 5.39 -18.98 14.00
CA PHE A 99 4.50 -19.03 12.84
C PHE A 99 3.31 -18.08 12.98
N ASP A 100 2.71 -17.99 14.17
CA ASP A 100 1.57 -17.13 14.43
C ASP A 100 1.92 -15.65 14.28
N THR A 101 3.10 -15.24 14.74
CA THR A 101 3.58 -13.86 14.59
C THR A 101 3.78 -13.52 13.11
N ASN A 102 4.36 -14.44 12.34
CA ASN A 102 4.53 -14.28 10.90
C ASN A 102 3.19 -14.25 10.14
N LEU A 103 2.23 -15.10 10.54
CA LEU A 103 0.86 -15.09 10.01
C LEU A 103 0.16 -13.76 10.30
N LEU A 104 0.23 -13.25 11.54
CA LEU A 104 -0.32 -11.95 11.91
C LEU A 104 0.34 -10.81 11.13
N PHE A 105 1.65 -10.89 10.88
CA PHE A 105 2.34 -9.93 10.02
C PHE A 105 1.78 -9.94 8.58
N LEU A 106 1.62 -11.12 7.97
CA LEU A 106 0.99 -11.27 6.65
C LEU A 106 -0.43 -10.70 6.62
N LEU A 107 -1.25 -11.01 7.62
CA LEU A 107 -2.60 -10.46 7.76
C LEU A 107 -2.60 -8.96 7.95
N SER A 108 -1.59 -8.40 8.65
CA SER A 108 -1.41 -6.95 8.75
C SER A 108 -1.10 -6.32 7.40
N CYS A 109 -0.27 -6.94 6.56
CA CYS A 109 0.00 -6.50 5.19
C CYS A 109 -1.25 -6.56 4.32
N LEU A 110 -2.07 -7.61 4.47
CA LEU A 110 -3.36 -7.74 3.80
C LEU A 110 -4.34 -6.63 4.21
N ALA A 111 -4.41 -6.31 5.51
CA ALA A 111 -5.25 -5.24 6.01
C ALA A 111 -4.82 -3.86 5.46
N VAL A 112 -3.51 -3.60 5.35
CA VAL A 112 -2.99 -2.41 4.67
C VAL A 112 -3.45 -2.37 3.20
N ALA A 113 -3.25 -3.46 2.46
CA ALA A 113 -3.62 -3.53 1.05
C ALA A 113 -5.14 -3.36 0.83
N LEU A 114 -5.97 -3.97 1.67
CA LEU A 114 -7.43 -3.82 1.63
C LEU A 114 -7.85 -2.35 1.76
N PHE A 115 -7.29 -1.64 2.75
CA PHE A 115 -7.55 -0.22 2.92
C PHE A 115 -7.05 0.60 1.73
N GLU A 116 -5.77 0.47 1.37
CA GLU A 116 -5.14 1.33 0.37
C GLU A 116 -5.67 1.09 -1.03
N GLU A 117 -5.91 -0.16 -1.45
CA GLU A 117 -6.51 -0.43 -2.75
C GLU A 117 -7.92 0.13 -2.84
N LEU A 118 -8.74 -0.04 -1.79
CA LEU A 118 -10.08 0.51 -1.77
C LEU A 118 -10.07 2.05 -1.79
N PHE A 119 -9.19 2.68 -1.02
CA PHE A 119 -9.11 4.13 -0.91
C PHE A 119 -8.57 4.77 -2.20
N PHE A 120 -7.46 4.29 -2.73
CA PHE A 120 -6.83 4.91 -3.90
C PHE A 120 -7.51 4.49 -5.20
N ARG A 121 -7.77 3.19 -5.41
CA ARG A 121 -8.18 2.65 -6.73
C ARG A 121 -9.68 2.71 -6.95
N VAL A 122 -10.46 2.79 -5.87
CA VAL A 122 -11.91 2.99 -5.95
C VAL A 122 -12.29 4.41 -5.58
N PHE A 123 -12.02 4.85 -4.35
CA PHE A 123 -12.54 6.14 -3.88
C PHE A 123 -11.89 7.33 -4.62
N ILE A 124 -10.57 7.49 -4.54
CA ILE A 124 -9.85 8.61 -5.17
C ILE A 124 -9.98 8.55 -6.69
N PHE A 125 -9.83 7.38 -7.30
CA PHE A 125 -10.00 7.20 -8.75
C PHE A 125 -11.38 7.65 -9.24
N ASN A 126 -12.47 7.21 -8.59
CA ASN A 126 -13.81 7.64 -8.98
C ASN A 126 -14.06 9.12 -8.69
N ALA A 127 -13.46 9.69 -7.64
CA ALA A 127 -13.56 11.11 -7.35
C ALA A 127 -12.93 11.97 -8.47
N PHE A 128 -11.73 11.63 -8.93
CA PHE A 128 -11.13 12.30 -10.09
C PHE A 128 -11.89 12.01 -11.39
N LYS A 129 -12.40 10.79 -11.60
CA LYS A 129 -13.26 10.48 -12.75
C LYS A 129 -14.49 11.40 -12.79
N ARG A 130 -15.14 11.64 -11.65
CA ARG A 130 -16.29 12.57 -11.52
C ARG A 130 -15.93 14.02 -11.82
N MET A 131 -14.69 14.43 -11.60
CA MET A 131 -14.20 15.77 -12.00
C MET A 131 -13.98 15.91 -13.51
N GLY A 132 -14.12 14.81 -14.27
CA GLY A 132 -13.99 14.77 -15.72
C GLY A 132 -12.59 14.40 -16.21
N TYR A 133 -11.69 13.95 -15.34
CA TYR A 133 -10.43 13.35 -15.78
C TYR A 133 -10.71 12.01 -16.48
N LYS A 134 -10.08 11.78 -17.63
CA LYS A 134 -10.27 10.58 -18.47
C LYS A 134 -8.92 9.96 -18.84
N SER A 135 -8.98 8.74 -19.37
CA SER A 135 -7.84 8.04 -19.99
C SER A 135 -6.65 7.84 -19.03
N PHE A 136 -5.45 7.69 -19.59
CA PHE A 136 -4.20 7.47 -18.86
C PHE A 136 -3.88 8.54 -17.81
N LYS A 137 -4.31 9.79 -18.04
CA LYS A 137 -4.12 10.89 -17.09
C LYS A 137 -4.72 10.61 -15.72
N LEU A 138 -5.87 9.94 -15.67
CA LEU A 138 -6.51 9.55 -14.42
C LEU A 138 -5.67 8.54 -13.63
N ILE A 139 -5.04 7.60 -14.34
CA ILE A 139 -4.14 6.60 -13.74
C ILE A 139 -2.88 7.27 -13.18
N VAL A 140 -2.29 8.20 -13.92
CA VAL A 140 -1.11 8.95 -13.45
C VAL A 140 -1.45 9.77 -12.21
N ILE A 141 -2.52 10.57 -12.23
CA ILE A 141 -2.87 11.44 -11.09
C ILE A 141 -3.13 10.63 -9.82
N THR A 142 -3.87 9.53 -9.92
CA THR A 142 -4.17 8.67 -8.76
C THR A 142 -2.92 8.00 -8.22
N SER A 143 -2.00 7.60 -9.09
CA SER A 143 -0.70 7.03 -8.71
C SER A 143 0.23 8.06 -8.06
N VAL A 144 0.21 9.32 -8.52
CA VAL A 144 0.93 10.42 -7.88
C VAL A 144 0.39 10.65 -6.46
N VAL A 145 -0.93 10.70 -6.29
CA VAL A 145 -1.54 10.87 -4.97
C VAL A 145 -1.19 9.71 -4.04
N PHE A 146 -1.12 8.48 -4.55
CA PHE A 146 -0.68 7.30 -3.79
C PHE A 146 0.80 7.38 -3.39
N GLY A 147 1.68 7.80 -4.30
CA GLY A 147 3.10 8.04 -3.98
C GLY A 147 3.26 9.12 -2.90
N LEU A 148 2.65 10.29 -3.10
CA LEU A 148 2.75 11.42 -2.18
C LEU A 148 2.16 11.13 -0.79
N ALA A 149 1.17 10.24 -0.69
CA ALA A 149 0.63 9.81 0.59
C ALA A 149 1.70 9.23 1.54
N HIS A 150 2.80 8.69 1.00
CA HIS A 150 3.89 8.13 1.78
C HIS A 150 4.85 9.17 2.34
N LEU A 151 4.78 10.44 1.92
CA LEU A 151 5.55 11.53 2.52
C LEU A 151 5.21 11.77 4.00
N VAL A 152 4.05 11.29 4.47
CA VAL A 152 3.73 11.32 5.90
C VAL A 152 4.77 10.56 6.74
N ASN A 153 5.45 9.57 6.15
CA ASN A 153 6.50 8.81 6.82
C ASN A 153 7.77 9.63 7.05
N PHE A 154 7.95 10.75 6.36
CA PHE A 154 9.09 11.65 6.57
C PHE A 154 9.09 12.30 7.96
N PHE A 155 7.93 12.32 8.62
CA PHE A 155 7.74 12.84 9.97
C PHE A 155 7.84 11.77 11.05
N ASN A 156 8.13 10.52 10.69
CA ASN A 156 8.25 9.41 11.63
C ASN A 156 9.73 9.14 11.93
N ALA A 157 10.09 9.07 13.21
CA ALA A 157 11.48 8.85 13.63
C ALA A 157 12.05 7.50 13.16
N ASP A 158 11.21 6.45 13.06
CA ASP A 158 11.65 5.11 12.65
C ASP A 158 11.99 4.97 11.16
N TYR A 159 11.79 6.02 10.36
CA TYR A 159 11.99 5.98 8.92
C TYR A 159 13.23 6.76 8.50
N GLU A 160 14.12 6.07 7.81
CA GLU A 160 15.23 6.71 7.11
C GLU A 160 14.71 7.63 6.00
N LYS A 161 15.07 8.91 6.04
CA LYS A 161 14.52 9.95 5.16
C LYS A 161 14.74 9.64 3.68
N PHE A 162 15.93 9.16 3.31
CA PHE A 162 16.23 8.76 1.94
C PHE A 162 15.42 7.54 1.50
N SER A 163 15.15 6.60 2.41
CA SER A 163 14.28 5.45 2.15
C SER A 163 12.84 5.89 1.86
N VAL A 164 12.34 6.93 2.53
CA VAL A 164 11.00 7.49 2.26
C VAL A 164 10.91 8.08 0.85
N LEU A 165 11.95 8.77 0.36
CA LEU A 165 11.95 9.28 -1.02
C LEU A 165 11.86 8.15 -2.06
N ASN A 166 12.60 7.06 -1.84
CA ASN A 166 12.47 5.86 -2.67
C ASN A 166 11.11 5.19 -2.55
N GLN A 167 10.54 5.17 -1.33
CA GLN A 167 9.18 4.67 -1.11
C GLN A 167 8.15 5.47 -1.93
N VAL A 168 8.28 6.79 -2.03
CA VAL A 168 7.37 7.63 -2.83
C VAL A 168 7.43 7.26 -4.30
N VAL A 169 8.64 7.11 -4.88
CA VAL A 169 8.81 6.71 -6.28
C VAL A 169 8.30 5.30 -6.50
N PHE A 170 8.66 4.36 -5.62
CA PHE A 170 8.19 2.98 -5.70
C PHE A 170 6.66 2.88 -5.63
N ALA A 171 6.04 3.58 -4.68
CA ALA A 171 4.59 3.64 -4.52
C ALA A 171 3.92 4.24 -5.76
N PHE A 172 4.50 5.29 -6.37
CA PHE A 172 4.03 5.80 -7.66
C PHE A 172 4.09 4.73 -8.76
N SER A 173 5.21 4.02 -8.88
CA SER A 173 5.41 2.96 -9.88
C SER A 173 4.41 1.82 -9.73
N ILE A 174 4.27 1.25 -8.53
CA ILE A 174 3.28 0.20 -8.29
C ILE A 174 1.85 0.74 -8.40
N GLY A 175 1.63 2.03 -8.10
CA GLY A 175 0.38 2.75 -8.30
C GLY A 175 -0.08 2.69 -9.75
N LEU A 176 0.82 3.01 -10.69
CA LEU A 176 0.54 2.96 -12.13
C LEU A 176 0.11 1.56 -12.56
N LEU A 177 0.91 0.56 -12.18
CA LEU A 177 0.66 -0.84 -12.55
C LEU A 177 -0.69 -1.33 -12.00
N LEU A 178 -0.91 -1.17 -10.68
CA LEU A 178 -2.12 -1.67 -10.01
C LEU A 178 -3.38 -0.96 -10.49
N GLN A 179 -3.32 0.35 -10.72
CA GLN A 179 -4.45 1.09 -11.25
C GLN A 179 -4.77 0.69 -12.70
N SER A 180 -3.76 0.43 -13.53
CA SER A 180 -3.96 -0.12 -14.88
C SER A 180 -4.54 -1.54 -14.87
N ILE A 181 -4.08 -2.41 -13.96
CA ILE A 181 -4.66 -3.75 -13.74
C ILE A 181 -6.13 -3.62 -13.33
N TYR A 182 -6.45 -2.76 -12.37
CA TYR A 182 -7.83 -2.56 -11.92
C TYR A 182 -8.75 -2.09 -13.05
N VAL A 183 -8.30 -1.12 -13.86
CA VAL A 183 -9.07 -0.63 -15.01
C VAL A 183 -9.28 -1.71 -16.07
N ARG A 184 -8.24 -2.51 -16.35
CA ARG A 184 -8.29 -3.58 -17.36
C ARG A 184 -9.17 -4.75 -16.96
N PHE A 185 -8.98 -5.26 -15.75
CA PHE A 185 -9.60 -6.51 -15.28
C PHE A 185 -10.85 -6.28 -14.43
N LYS A 186 -11.11 -5.04 -13.99
CA LYS A 186 -12.32 -4.69 -13.23
C LYS A 186 -12.47 -5.54 -11.96
N ASN A 187 -11.34 -5.90 -11.35
CA ASN A 187 -11.24 -6.78 -10.19
C ASN A 187 -10.20 -6.21 -9.20
N ILE A 188 -10.67 -5.79 -8.03
CA ILE A 188 -9.82 -5.22 -6.97
C ILE A 188 -9.04 -6.30 -6.20
N THR A 189 -9.55 -7.53 -6.16
CA THR A 189 -8.92 -8.66 -5.46
C THR A 189 -7.53 -8.97 -6.03
N ILE A 190 -7.34 -8.86 -7.35
CA ILE A 190 -6.00 -8.99 -7.97
C ILE A 190 -5.05 -7.94 -7.37
N CYS A 191 -5.48 -6.67 -7.30
CA CYS A 191 -4.65 -5.59 -6.78
C CYS A 191 -4.30 -5.81 -5.30
N ILE A 192 -5.28 -6.25 -4.50
CA ILE A 192 -5.09 -6.54 -3.07
C ILE A 192 -4.07 -7.67 -2.88
N VAL A 193 -4.17 -8.77 -3.64
CA VAL A 193 -3.22 -9.89 -3.55
C VAL A 193 -1.81 -9.43 -3.90
N VAL A 194 -1.64 -8.78 -5.04
CA VAL A 194 -0.32 -8.31 -5.51
C VAL A 194 0.29 -7.32 -4.51
N HIS A 195 -0.48 -6.34 -4.05
CA HIS A 195 0.01 -5.35 -3.10
C HIS A 195 0.35 -5.98 -1.73
N THR A 196 -0.45 -6.93 -1.25
CA THR A 196 -0.16 -7.66 -0.01
C THR A 196 1.20 -8.35 -0.10
N ILE A 197 1.46 -9.06 -1.20
CA ILE A 197 2.73 -9.76 -1.42
C ILE A 197 3.91 -8.80 -1.53
N ILE A 198 3.75 -7.69 -2.26
CA ILE A 198 4.78 -6.65 -2.35
C ILE A 198 5.15 -6.13 -0.95
N ASN A 199 4.15 -5.79 -0.13
CA ASN A 199 4.40 -5.29 1.22
C ASN A 199 5.00 -6.37 2.12
N TYR A 200 4.52 -7.59 2.04
CA TYR A 200 4.99 -8.71 2.87
C TYR A 200 6.46 -9.03 2.61
N PHE A 201 6.83 -9.29 1.34
CA PHE A 201 8.23 -9.54 0.97
C PHE A 201 9.12 -8.31 1.07
N GLY A 202 8.57 -7.12 0.79
CA GLY A 202 9.34 -5.88 0.81
C GLY A 202 9.69 -5.41 2.21
N THR A 203 8.92 -5.80 3.23
CA THR A 203 9.05 -5.21 4.58
C THR A 203 9.33 -6.22 5.71
N TYR A 204 9.32 -7.54 5.48
CA TYR A 204 9.53 -8.51 6.56
C TYR A 204 10.83 -8.30 7.34
N LYS A 205 11.95 -7.93 6.69
CA LYS A 205 13.20 -7.65 7.41
C LYS A 205 13.04 -6.47 8.38
N ALA A 206 12.53 -5.34 7.89
CA ALA A 206 12.39 -4.12 8.67
C ALA A 206 11.23 -4.16 9.68
N ARG A 207 10.20 -4.99 9.45
CA ARG A 207 8.96 -4.93 10.23
C ARG A 207 8.66 -6.19 11.02
N LEU A 208 9.17 -7.34 10.62
CA LEU A 208 9.00 -8.62 11.32
C LEU A 208 10.24 -9.00 12.12
N ILE A 209 11.43 -8.88 11.52
CA ILE A 209 12.69 -9.22 12.21
C ILE A 209 13.08 -8.12 13.21
N HIS A 210 13.13 -6.86 12.77
CA HIS A 210 13.58 -5.75 13.63
C HIS A 210 12.61 -5.40 14.78
N TYR A 211 11.31 -5.71 14.65
CA TYR A 211 10.31 -5.39 15.67
C TYR A 211 10.19 -6.48 16.74
N ASN A 212 11.05 -7.51 16.70
CA ASN A 212 11.06 -8.57 17.69
C ASN A 212 12.17 -8.30 18.73
N PRO A 213 11.82 -8.01 20.00
CA PRO A 213 12.80 -7.66 21.03
C PRO A 213 13.77 -8.81 21.35
N LEU A 214 13.41 -10.05 21.04
CA LEU A 214 14.30 -11.21 21.19
C LEU A 214 15.44 -11.21 20.16
N ILE A 215 15.37 -10.35 19.14
CA ILE A 215 16.33 -10.23 18.04
C ILE A 215 17.13 -8.92 18.13
N GLU A 216 16.83 -8.05 19.10
CA GLU A 216 17.42 -6.69 19.23
C GLU A 216 18.96 -6.69 19.33
N ASN A 217 19.56 -7.82 19.76
CA ASN A 217 21.02 -8.02 19.80
C ASN A 217 21.67 -8.36 18.44
N ILE A 218 20.88 -8.63 17.39
CA ILE A 218 21.39 -8.73 16.03
C ILE A 218 21.22 -7.34 15.42
N HIS A 219 22.21 -6.47 15.67
CA HIS A 219 22.36 -5.22 14.94
C HIS A 219 22.57 -5.54 13.45
N LEU A 220 21.46 -5.68 12.71
CA LEU A 220 21.46 -5.49 11.28
C LEU A 220 21.61 -3.98 11.05
N GLU A 221 22.80 -3.45 11.31
CA GLU A 221 23.22 -2.13 10.84
C GLU A 221 23.34 -2.17 9.31
N SER A 222 22.21 -2.30 8.62
CA SER A 222 22.12 -1.83 7.25
C SER A 222 21.75 -0.36 7.32
N SER A 223 22.72 0.50 7.58
CA SER A 223 22.53 1.95 7.39
C SER A 223 22.20 2.15 5.91
N TYR A 224 20.98 2.59 5.60
CA TYR A 224 20.58 2.85 4.23
C TYR A 224 21.35 4.06 3.71
N THR A 225 22.42 3.81 2.95
CA THR A 225 23.37 4.86 2.58
C THR A 225 22.81 5.75 1.48
N PHE A 226 23.41 6.93 1.30
CA PHE A 226 23.09 7.76 0.14
C PHE A 226 23.39 7.04 -1.20
N THR A 227 24.39 6.17 -1.23
CA THR A 227 24.71 5.34 -2.40
C THR A 227 23.61 4.32 -2.68
N ASP A 228 23.11 3.63 -1.65
CA ASP A 228 21.96 2.72 -1.77
C ASP A 228 20.72 3.45 -2.25
N PHE A 229 20.50 4.66 -1.73
CA PHE A 229 19.45 5.56 -2.18
C PHE A 229 19.55 5.85 -3.67
N ILE A 230 20.68 6.36 -4.15
CA ILE A 230 20.86 6.73 -5.57
C ILE A 230 20.71 5.50 -6.48
N GLY A 231 21.33 4.37 -6.13
CA GLY A 231 21.26 3.15 -6.92
C GLY A 231 19.82 2.66 -7.09
N THR A 232 19.08 2.57 -5.97
CA THR A 232 17.67 2.14 -6.01
C THR A 232 16.75 3.18 -6.63
N PHE A 233 16.99 4.48 -6.41
CA PHE A 233 16.20 5.58 -7.00
C PHE A 233 16.30 5.58 -8.53
N LEU A 234 17.52 5.48 -9.06
CA LEU A 234 17.75 5.37 -10.50
C LEU A 234 17.13 4.11 -11.08
N ALA A 235 17.31 2.96 -10.42
CA ALA A 235 16.69 1.71 -10.85
C ALA A 235 15.16 1.82 -10.91
N LEU A 236 14.52 2.45 -9.92
CA LEU A 236 13.07 2.68 -9.90
C LEU A 236 12.63 3.58 -11.04
N ILE A 237 13.33 4.68 -11.32
CA ILE A 237 13.00 5.57 -12.45
C ILE A 237 13.12 4.81 -13.77
N ILE A 238 14.21 4.08 -13.97
CA ILE A 238 14.46 3.30 -15.20
C ILE A 238 13.37 2.23 -15.38
N ILE A 239 13.10 1.44 -14.35
CA ILE A 239 12.06 0.40 -14.39
C ILE A 239 10.70 1.01 -14.69
N THR A 240 10.41 2.17 -14.08
CA THR A 240 9.14 2.86 -14.28
C THR A 240 8.99 3.38 -15.71
N GLY A 241 10.04 4.02 -16.23
CA GLY A 241 10.09 4.58 -17.57
C GLY A 241 10.02 3.52 -18.67
N ILE A 242 10.85 2.48 -18.56
CA ILE A 242 11.06 1.49 -19.62
C ILE A 242 10.01 0.38 -19.58
N PHE A 243 9.57 -0.05 -18.40
CA PHE A 243 8.66 -1.20 -18.27
C PHE A 243 7.27 -0.79 -17.80
N ILE A 244 7.16 -0.12 -16.65
CA ILE A 244 5.85 0.08 -16.01
C ILE A 244 4.96 1.03 -16.81
N LEU A 245 5.49 2.15 -17.30
CA LEU A 245 4.71 3.10 -18.10
C LEU A 245 4.20 2.47 -19.41
N PRO A 246 5.04 1.80 -20.24
CA PRO A 246 4.57 1.10 -21.42
C PRO A 246 3.55 0.01 -21.14
N ILE A 247 3.79 -0.86 -20.14
CA ILE A 247 2.82 -1.90 -19.74
C ILE A 247 1.50 -1.26 -19.30
N SER A 248 1.57 -0.23 -18.48
CA SER A 248 0.39 0.48 -17.97
C SER A 248 -0.42 1.12 -19.10
N TYR A 249 0.25 1.64 -20.14
CA TYR A 249 -0.38 2.20 -21.33
C TYR A 249 -1.04 1.10 -22.20
N LEU A 250 -0.32 0.00 -22.45
CA LEU A 250 -0.84 -1.13 -23.23
C LEU A 250 -2.07 -1.79 -22.59
N LEU A 251 -2.08 -1.90 -21.26
CA LEU A 251 -3.24 -2.42 -20.51
C LEU A 251 -4.49 -1.55 -20.69
N GLN A 252 -4.35 -0.24 -20.95
CA GLN A 252 -5.49 0.65 -21.18
C GLN A 252 -6.02 0.62 -22.60
N ARG A 253 -5.16 0.42 -23.61
CA ARG A 253 -5.56 0.46 -25.03
C ARG A 253 -6.62 -0.59 -25.39
N ARG A 254 -6.71 -1.68 -24.63
CA ARG A 254 -7.70 -2.77 -24.82
C ARG A 254 -9.01 -2.56 -24.05
N VAL A 255 -9.21 -1.41 -23.40
CA VAL A 255 -10.40 -1.09 -22.59
C VAL A 255 -11.27 -0.01 -23.22
N ASN A 256 -10.68 0.82 -24.08
CA ASN A 256 -11.39 1.78 -24.94
C ASN A 256 -11.75 1.13 -26.27
#